data_AF-A0A8J5LK83-F1
#
_entry.id   AF-A0A8J5LK83-F1
#
_cell.length_a   1.000
_cell.length_b   1.000
_cell.length_c   1.000
_cell.angle_alpha   90.00
_cell.angle_beta   90.00
_cell.angle_gamma   90.00
#
_symmetry.space_group_name_H-M   'P 1'
#
loop_
_entity.id
_entity.type
_entity.pdbx_description
1 polymer ?
#
loop_
_entity_poly.entity_id
_entity_poly.type
_entity_poly.pdbx_seq_one_letter_code
_entity_poly.pdbx_strand_id
1 'polypeptide(L)'
;MPGGLAWLLLGLTELVIEFCNNNDLQLIVRAHECVMDDFERFAKGHLITLFSATNYCGTTNNTGAILVLGRDLVVVPKLIHPLPPAFHSPETSPEHHIEDTWMKLMPTD
;
A
#
# COMPACT_ATOMS: atom_id res chain seq x y z
N MET A 1 7.68 12.35 -4.01
CA MET A 1 8.28 12.47 -5.36
C MET A 1 7.57 11.48 -6.28
N PRO A 2 6.54 11.85 -7.05
CA PRO A 2 5.96 10.94 -8.03
C PRO A 2 6.88 10.92 -9.27
N GLY A 3 7.85 10.01 -9.25
CA GLY A 3 8.93 9.96 -10.23
C GLY A 3 8.58 9.20 -11.50
N GLY A 4 8.40 9.93 -12.60
CA GLY A 4 9.08 9.63 -13.86
C GLY A 4 8.42 8.69 -14.88
N LEU A 5 7.71 7.63 -14.50
CA LEU A 5 7.29 6.62 -15.48
C LEU A 5 5.96 6.90 -16.19
N ALA A 6 5.08 7.70 -15.57
CA ALA A 6 3.77 8.05 -16.15
C ALA A 6 3.88 8.88 -17.45
N TRP A 7 4.98 9.62 -17.67
CA TRP A 7 5.14 10.50 -18.83
C TRP A 7 5.68 9.78 -20.09
N LEU A 8 6.09 8.51 -19.99
CA LEU A 8 6.55 7.71 -21.14
C LEU A 8 5.42 6.95 -21.86
N LEU A 9 4.17 7.14 -21.43
CA LEU A 9 3.06 6.23 -21.72
C LEU A 9 2.35 6.41 -23.07
N LEU A 10 2.65 7.47 -23.84
CA LEU A 10 1.98 7.68 -25.13
C LEU A 10 2.29 6.57 -26.15
N GLY A 11 3.46 5.93 -26.09
CA GLY A 11 3.82 4.78 -26.92
C GLY A 11 3.61 3.40 -26.27
N LEU A 12 3.43 3.35 -24.94
CA LEU A 12 3.35 2.10 -24.19
C LEU A 12 1.95 1.48 -24.20
N THR A 13 0.92 2.27 -24.50
CA THR A 13 -0.46 1.76 -24.59
C THR A 13 -0.58 0.67 -25.65
N GLU A 14 -0.09 0.93 -26.86
CA GLU A 14 -0.19 -0.02 -27.97
C GLU A 14 0.66 -1.28 -27.71
N LEU A 15 1.84 -1.14 -27.10
CA LEU A 15 2.68 -2.29 -26.73
C LEU A 15 2.03 -3.18 -25.68
N VAL A 16 1.33 -2.61 -24.70
CA VAL A 16 0.57 -3.39 -23.71
C VAL A 16 -0.57 -4.15 -24.39
N ILE A 17 -1.32 -3.49 -25.28
CA ILE A 17 -2.42 -4.11 -26.01
C ILE A 17 -1.89 -5.22 -26.94
N GLU A 18 -0.81 -4.96 -27.68
CA GLU A 18 -0.17 -5.94 -28.56
C GLU A 18 0.36 -7.13 -27.78
N PHE A 19 1.03 -6.90 -26.64
CA PHE A 19 1.48 -7.98 -25.76
C PHE A 19 0.32 -8.83 -25.28
N CYS A 20 -0.78 -8.20 -24.85
CA CYS A 20 -1.99 -8.93 -24.45
C CYS A 20 -2.54 -9.79 -25.59
N ASN A 21 -2.69 -9.21 -26.79
CA ASN A 21 -3.21 -9.91 -27.97
C ASN A 21 -2.31 -11.08 -28.39
N ASN A 22 -0.99 -10.87 -28.42
CA ASN A 22 -0.03 -11.89 -28.85
C ASN A 22 0.06 -13.06 -27.88
N ASN A 23 -0.36 -12.89 -26.62
CA ASN A 23 -0.30 -13.91 -25.58
C ASN A 23 -1.68 -14.39 -25.12
N ASP A 24 -2.76 -14.02 -25.81
CA ASP A 24 -4.14 -14.34 -25.44
C ASP A 24 -4.49 -13.94 -23.98
N LEU A 25 -4.01 -12.78 -23.56
CA LEU A 25 -4.26 -12.22 -22.24
C LEU A 25 -5.28 -11.08 -22.33
N GLN A 26 -6.20 -11.03 -21.36
CA GLN A 26 -7.19 -9.95 -21.26
C GLN A 26 -6.73 -8.81 -20.34
N LEU A 27 -5.83 -9.10 -19.40
CA LEU A 27 -5.41 -8.17 -18.36
C LEU A 27 -4.03 -8.52 -17.80
N ILE A 28 -3.19 -7.49 -17.63
CA ILE A 28 -1.95 -7.54 -16.88
C ILE A 28 -2.17 -6.84 -15.54
N VAL A 29 -1.80 -7.51 -14.44
CA VAL A 29 -1.76 -6.91 -13.10
C VAL A 29 -0.31 -6.85 -12.66
N ARG A 30 0.17 -5.66 -12.33
CA ARG A 30 1.53 -5.42 -11.82
C ARG A 30 1.49 -4.63 -10.51
N ALA A 31 2.60 -4.66 -9.79
CA ALA A 31 2.82 -3.86 -8.58
C ALA A 31 4.12 -3.06 -8.73
N HIS A 32 4.76 -2.73 -7.60
CA HIS A 32 6.09 -2.12 -7.47
C HIS A 32 6.16 -0.59 -7.64
N GLU A 33 5.24 0.02 -8.38
CA GLU A 33 5.15 1.48 -8.50
C GLU A 33 4.17 2.03 -7.45
N CYS A 34 4.62 3.00 -6.66
CA CYS A 34 3.73 3.72 -5.75
C CYS A 34 2.81 4.62 -6.59
N VAL A 35 1.57 4.21 -6.74
CA VAL A 35 0.50 5.00 -7.36
C VAL A 35 -0.17 5.87 -6.31
N MET A 36 -0.58 7.09 -6.70
CA MET A 36 -1.19 8.06 -5.78
C MET A 36 -2.58 7.61 -5.27
N ASP A 37 -3.29 6.81 -6.07
CA ASP A 37 -4.67 6.37 -5.78
C ASP A 37 -4.76 4.86 -5.44
N ASP A 38 -3.65 4.26 -4.98
CA ASP A 38 -3.49 2.83 -4.58
C ASP A 38 -3.68 1.78 -5.69
N PHE A 39 -4.41 2.15 -6.75
CA PHE A 39 -4.71 1.37 -7.94
C PHE A 39 -4.85 2.31 -9.14
N GLU A 40 -4.23 1.94 -10.27
CA GLU A 40 -4.33 2.70 -11.52
C GLU A 40 -4.62 1.78 -12.70
N ARG A 41 -5.52 2.21 -13.61
CA ARG A 41 -5.77 1.55 -14.89
C ARG A 41 -5.04 2.26 -16.01
N PHE A 42 -4.37 1.50 -16.85
CA PHE A 42 -3.66 1.97 -18.03
C PHE A 42 -4.07 1.16 -19.28
N ALA A 43 -3.72 1.66 -20.47
CA ALA A 43 -3.95 1.00 -21.75
C ALA A 43 -5.40 0.49 -21.95
N LYS A 44 -6.39 1.38 -21.77
CA LYS A 44 -7.83 1.05 -21.83
C LYS A 44 -8.26 -0.06 -20.84
N GLY A 45 -7.53 -0.22 -19.75
CA GLY A 45 -7.80 -1.22 -18.72
C GLY A 45 -7.10 -2.56 -18.91
N HIS A 46 -6.24 -2.73 -19.92
CA HIS A 46 -5.44 -3.94 -20.13
C HIS A 46 -4.25 -4.04 -19.17
N LEU A 47 -3.89 -2.94 -18.50
CA LEU A 47 -2.88 -2.93 -17.45
C LEU A 47 -3.44 -2.31 -16.19
N ILE A 48 -3.20 -2.97 -15.07
CA ILE A 48 -3.51 -2.50 -13.73
C ILE A 48 -2.21 -2.44 -12.93
N THR A 49 -1.96 -1.30 -12.30
CA THR A 49 -0.91 -1.16 -11.28
C THR A 49 -1.57 -1.12 -9.91
N LEU A 50 -1.12 -1.99 -9.00
CA LEU A 50 -1.65 -2.13 -7.63
C LEU A 50 -0.54 -1.90 -6.60
N PHE A 51 -0.85 -1.15 -5.55
CA PHE A 51 0.03 -0.98 -4.40
C PHE A 51 -0.67 -1.32 -3.09
N SER A 52 -0.13 -2.25 -2.30
CA SER A 52 -0.83 -2.81 -1.12
C SER A 52 -0.25 -2.39 0.23
N ALA A 53 0.91 -1.72 0.26
CA ALA A 53 1.55 -1.31 1.51
C ALA A 53 1.01 0.04 1.97
N THR A 54 0.25 0.07 3.07
CA THR A 54 -0.17 1.32 3.72
C THR A 54 1.01 2.00 4.40
N ASN A 55 1.04 3.33 4.39
CA ASN A 55 2.10 4.14 5.00
C ASN A 55 3.50 3.62 4.63
N TYR A 56 3.75 3.44 3.34
CA TYR A 56 4.99 2.88 2.83
C TYR A 56 6.21 3.66 3.33
N CYS A 57 7.19 2.93 3.83
CA CYS A 57 8.36 3.48 4.53
C CYS A 57 8.03 4.39 5.73
N GLY A 58 6.82 4.32 6.30
CA GLY A 58 6.40 5.12 7.45
C GLY A 58 6.24 6.62 7.20
N THR A 59 6.34 7.06 5.94
CA THR A 59 6.54 8.49 5.59
C THR A 59 5.58 9.00 4.51
N THR A 60 4.89 8.10 3.81
CA THR A 60 4.06 8.47 2.64
C THR A 60 2.58 8.62 2.98
N ASN A 61 2.13 8.11 4.13
CA ASN A 61 0.72 8.15 4.57
C ASN A 61 -0.27 7.66 3.48
N ASN A 62 0.17 6.80 2.58
CA ASN A 62 -0.67 6.24 1.53
C ASN A 62 -1.57 5.15 2.09
N THR A 63 -2.73 4.99 1.48
CA THR A 63 -3.57 3.81 1.63
C THR A 63 -2.97 2.64 0.85
N GLY A 64 -3.43 1.43 1.11
CA GLY A 64 -3.10 0.25 0.33
C GLY A 64 -4.35 -0.22 -0.40
N ALA A 65 -4.19 -1.04 -1.42
CA ALA A 65 -5.31 -1.70 -2.07
C ALA A 65 -5.10 -3.21 -2.24
N ILE A 66 -6.21 -3.93 -2.23
CA ILE A 66 -6.34 -5.31 -2.69
C ILE A 66 -7.22 -5.29 -3.93
N LEU A 67 -6.86 -6.07 -4.94
CA LEU A 67 -7.70 -6.28 -6.11
C LEU A 67 -8.44 -7.61 -6.01
N VAL A 68 -9.77 -7.58 -6.01
CA VAL A 68 -10.60 -8.77 -6.08
C VAL A 68 -11.05 -8.97 -7.53
N LEU A 69 -10.66 -10.08 -8.14
CA LEU A 69 -11.10 -10.47 -9.48
C LEU A 69 -12.27 -11.45 -9.38
N GLY A 70 -13.43 -11.04 -9.89
CA GLY A 70 -14.62 -11.86 -10.02
C GLY A 70 -14.63 -12.69 -11.32
N ARG A 71 -15.78 -13.32 -11.59
CA ARG A 71 -16.04 -13.92 -12.92
C ARG A 71 -15.97 -12.85 -14.01
N ASP A 72 -15.65 -13.28 -15.22
CA ASP A 72 -15.53 -12.40 -16.40
C ASP A 72 -14.55 -11.22 -16.19
N LEU A 73 -13.54 -11.43 -15.34
CA LEU A 73 -12.55 -10.42 -14.95
C LEU A 73 -13.16 -9.13 -14.40
N VAL A 74 -14.30 -9.21 -13.72
CA VAL A 74 -14.85 -8.08 -12.97
C VAL A 74 -13.86 -7.70 -11.86
N VAL A 75 -13.29 -6.51 -11.97
CA VAL A 75 -12.28 -5.99 -11.04
C VAL A 75 -12.95 -5.16 -9.95
N VAL A 76 -12.76 -5.56 -8.69
CA VAL A 76 -13.26 -4.84 -7.51
C VAL A 76 -12.09 -4.46 -6.60
N PRO A 77 -11.65 -3.20 -6.57
CA PRO A 77 -10.63 -2.73 -5.65
C PRO A 77 -11.19 -2.60 -4.23
N LYS A 78 -10.39 -2.97 -3.23
CA LYS A 78 -10.67 -2.79 -1.80
C LYS A 78 -9.52 -2.02 -1.16
N LEU A 79 -9.85 -0.91 -0.51
CA LEU A 79 -8.87 -0.07 0.19
C LEU A 79 -8.52 -0.65 1.56
N ILE A 80 -7.25 -0.54 1.92
CA ILE A 80 -6.69 -0.80 3.23
C ILE A 80 -6.25 0.54 3.79
N HIS A 81 -6.80 0.94 4.93
CA HIS A 81 -6.35 2.13 5.63
C HIS A 81 -5.17 1.81 6.54
N PRO A 82 -4.21 2.73 6.71
CA PRO A 82 -3.16 2.56 7.70
C PRO A 82 -3.79 2.36 9.08
N LEU A 83 -3.19 1.49 9.90
CA LEU A 83 -3.62 1.33 11.27
C LEU A 83 -3.47 2.68 11.99
N PRO A 84 -4.43 3.06 12.85
CA PRO A 84 -4.22 4.20 13.73
C PRO A 84 -2.92 3.97 14.52
N PRO A 85 -2.15 5.04 14.81
CA PRO A 85 -0.95 4.91 15.63
C PRO A 85 -1.34 4.16 16.91
N ALA A 86 -0.51 3.19 17.30
CA ALA A 86 -0.74 2.47 18.55
C ALA A 86 -0.95 3.52 19.65
N PHE A 87 -2.12 3.49 20.29
CA PHE A 87 -2.28 4.23 21.53
C PHE A 87 -1.20 3.69 22.45
N HIS A 88 -0.18 4.50 22.73
CA HIS A 88 0.65 4.26 23.88
C HIS A 88 -0.31 4.29 25.06
N SER A 89 -0.68 3.12 25.58
CA SER A 89 -1.21 3.06 26.93
C SER A 89 -0.12 3.69 27.80
N PRO A 90 -0.46 4.66 28.67
CA PRO A 90 0.53 5.30 29.53
C PRO A 90 1.32 4.28 30.40
N GLU A 91 0.81 3.05 30.53
CA GLU A 91 1.47 1.92 31.21
C GLU A 91 2.76 1.40 30.54
N THR A 92 3.06 1.74 29.28
CA THR A 92 4.31 1.31 28.61
C THR A 92 5.34 2.43 28.45
N SER A 93 5.12 3.58 29.08
CA SER A 93 6.11 4.65 29.09
C SER A 93 7.34 4.18 29.88
N PRO A 94 8.59 4.36 29.38
CA PRO A 94 9.79 4.00 30.11
C PRO A 94 9.89 4.72 31.48
N GLU A 95 9.16 5.82 31.66
CA GLU A 95 9.01 6.50 32.95
C GLU A 95 8.26 5.66 34.00
N HIS A 96 7.30 4.83 33.60
CA HIS A 96 6.52 3.99 34.52
C HIS A 96 7.38 2.86 35.11
N HIS A 97 8.30 2.31 34.31
CA HIS A 97 9.28 1.32 34.77
C HIS A 97 10.25 1.89 35.81
N ILE A 98 10.53 3.19 35.73
CA ILE A 98 11.41 3.90 36.65
C ILE A 98 10.68 4.13 37.99
N GLU A 99 9.41 4.56 37.98
CA GLU A 99 8.59 4.68 39.20
C GLU A 99 8.40 3.34 39.93
N ASP A 100 8.13 2.25 39.22
CA ASP A 100 8.02 0.91 39.82
C ASP A 100 9.32 0.44 40.49
N THR A 101 10.46 0.83 39.90
CA THR A 101 11.79 0.51 40.43
C THR A 101 12.12 1.36 41.66
N TRP A 102 11.75 2.65 41.64
CA TRP A 102 11.91 3.54 42.80
C TRP A 102 11.00 3.16 43.98
N MET A 103 9.74 2.76 43.71
CA MET A 103 8.83 2.31 44.76
C MET A 103 9.28 0.99 45.41
N LYS A 104 9.94 0.10 44.67
CA LYS A 104 10.52 -1.14 45.21
C LYS A 104 11.81 -0.95 46.01
N LEU A 105 12.51 0.18 45.84
CA LEU A 105 13.76 0.49 46.54
C LEU A 105 13.56 1.32 47.82
N MET A 106 12.33 1.75 48.11
CA MET A 106 12.01 2.35 49.40
C MET A 106 11.90 1.23 50.45
N PRO A 107 12.74 1.23 51.51
CA PRO A 107 12.54 0.33 52.64
C PRO A 107 11.18 0.63 53.26
N THR A 108 10.38 -0.41 53.49
CA THR A 108 9.27 -0.31 54.42
C THR A 108 9.87 -0.55 55.81
N ASP A 109 9.84 0.52 56.60
CA ASP A 109 10.36 0.72 57.97
C ASP A 109 11.87 1.08 58.11
#